data_AF-A0A7X7DVT5-F1
#
_entry.id   AF-A0A7X7DVT5-F1
#
_cell.length_a   1.000
_cell.length_b   1.000
_cell.length_c   1.000
_cell.angle_alpha   90.00
_cell.angle_beta   90.00
_cell.angle_gamma   90.00
#
_symmetry.space_group_name_H-M   'P 1'
#
loop_
_entity.id
_entity.type
_entity.pdbx_description
1 polymer ?
#
loop_
_entity_poly.entity_id
_entity_poly.type
_entity_poly.pdbx_seq_one_letter_code
_entity_poly.pdbx_strand_id
1 'polypeptide(L)'
;ALIGRGMKGRMRIGAKLDGTFTALKAEMYFADGAYGDTGWPVDTVAGHNCTGPYEFPNAIVDVYGVYTNSPIVGAYRGYGHPEGQFMSSRLIDMLARKLDMTPAEIMRKNFLCEGRKNALGQTIKKSNGDLFGCLDAVEKALAEEPLPPNDERYVYGRGIASMMKSPKMAANAASCCHVQVNADGSAFVNLAGIEMGQGVHTVFAQMAAEALELPFEKVRIYFDVDTQYSPWEWQTVASMQTYRGGRAIQDACRALVEKAKKTAATAWNCAPGMVEYREGVCVHPNTGATLSLGTLARGFMAANGLTVGEPLAATGWYRVPEITEPDPETGMGNAAGSWTFGAQGCALRVDRQTGEVKILHFASAFDVGKAVNPAATRGQVTGGVVQGMGAALMEKILFTDEGVAKNVTFPAYKIPRLHDAPEKQTVVLLETPNEEGPWSAKPMAEHPIVAVAPTILNALRDATGVEFTAIPVTPERILEALKTRKEDK
;
A
#
# COMPACT_ATOMS: atom_id res chain seq x y z
N ALA A 1 14.98 -4.88 13.93
CA ALA A 1 13.63 -4.31 14.10
C ALA A 1 13.33 -3.52 12.85
N LEU A 2 12.21 -3.78 12.17
CA LEU A 2 11.60 -2.72 11.37
C LEU A 2 10.99 -1.71 12.35
N ILE A 3 10.97 -0.44 11.96
CA ILE A 3 10.78 0.71 12.86
C ILE A 3 9.66 0.44 13.89
N GLY A 4 10.01 0.56 15.17
CA GLY A 4 9.10 0.38 16.31
C GLY A 4 8.76 -1.07 16.67
N ARG A 5 9.24 -2.08 15.93
CA ARG A 5 8.85 -3.49 16.12
C ARG A 5 10.04 -4.46 16.03
N GLY A 6 10.37 -5.08 17.16
CA GLY A 6 11.38 -6.13 17.21
C GLY A 6 10.79 -7.45 16.74
N MET A 7 11.27 -8.00 15.62
CA MET A 7 10.97 -9.37 15.20
C MET A 7 12.26 -10.18 15.17
N LYS A 8 12.22 -11.39 15.71
CA LYS A 8 13.21 -12.45 15.48
C LYS A 8 12.49 -13.65 14.89
N GLY A 9 13.04 -14.23 13.83
CA GLY A 9 12.40 -15.39 13.20
C GLY A 9 13.38 -16.35 12.57
N ARG A 10 12.86 -17.52 12.24
CA ARG A 10 13.53 -18.54 11.44
C ARG A 10 12.58 -18.95 10.32
N MET A 11 13.08 -18.97 9.10
CA MET A 11 12.33 -19.44 7.94
C MET A 11 13.16 -20.43 7.15
N ARG A 12 12.48 -21.41 6.53
CA ARG A 12 13.06 -22.39 5.61
C ARG A 12 12.17 -22.48 4.38
N ILE A 13 12.78 -22.45 3.21
CA ILE A 13 12.11 -22.66 1.92
C ILE A 13 12.64 -23.96 1.30
N GLY A 14 11.70 -24.80 0.85
CA GLY A 14 11.97 -25.95 0.01
C GLY A 14 11.68 -25.62 -1.46
N ALA A 15 12.56 -26.06 -2.35
CA ALA A 15 12.38 -25.97 -3.79
C ALA A 15 12.96 -27.19 -4.49
N LYS A 16 12.44 -27.49 -5.69
CA LYS A 16 13.04 -28.45 -6.61
C LYS A 16 14.33 -27.87 -7.22
N LEU A 17 15.15 -28.73 -7.83
CA LEU A 17 16.37 -28.32 -8.55
C LEU A 17 16.08 -27.34 -9.69
N ASP A 18 14.88 -27.38 -10.25
CA ASP A 18 14.45 -26.46 -11.30
C ASP A 18 13.96 -25.10 -10.76
N GLY A 19 14.03 -24.86 -9.45
CA GLY A 19 13.61 -23.62 -8.81
C GLY A 19 12.13 -23.56 -8.44
N THR A 20 11.31 -24.59 -8.69
CA THR A 20 9.90 -24.60 -8.25
C THR A 20 9.79 -24.74 -6.73
N PHE A 21 9.11 -23.81 -6.07
CA PHE A 21 8.85 -23.84 -4.63
C PHE A 21 7.92 -24.99 -4.24
N THR A 22 8.24 -25.67 -3.14
CA THR A 22 7.48 -26.84 -2.68
C THR A 22 6.92 -26.64 -1.27
N ALA A 23 7.69 -26.00 -0.39
CA ALA A 23 7.29 -25.83 1.00
C ALA A 23 7.89 -24.57 1.63
N LEU A 24 7.20 -24.00 2.61
CA LEU A 24 7.72 -22.96 3.50
C LEU A 24 7.42 -23.34 4.95
N LYS A 25 8.42 -23.22 5.83
CA LYS A 25 8.21 -23.26 7.28
C LYS A 25 8.77 -21.99 7.91
N ALA A 26 7.97 -21.30 8.71
CA ALA A 26 8.37 -20.08 9.41
C ALA A 26 7.96 -20.11 10.88
N GLU A 27 8.83 -19.59 11.74
CA GLU A 27 8.59 -19.29 13.15
C GLU A 27 9.02 -17.85 13.40
N MET A 28 8.10 -17.00 13.86
CA MET A 28 8.32 -15.57 14.07
C MET A 28 7.94 -15.16 15.49
N TYR A 29 8.81 -14.41 16.15
CA TYR A 29 8.64 -13.88 17.50
C TYR A 29 8.67 -12.36 17.44
N PHE A 30 7.56 -11.73 17.78
CA PHE A 30 7.40 -10.29 17.86
C PHE A 30 7.49 -9.84 19.31
N ALA A 31 8.25 -8.78 19.58
CA ALA A 31 8.30 -8.13 20.88
C ALA A 31 7.25 -7.02 20.92
N ASP A 32 6.09 -7.30 21.54
CA ASP A 32 4.88 -6.45 21.48
C ASP A 32 4.84 -5.35 22.53
N GLY A 33 5.82 -5.32 23.43
CA GLY A 33 5.79 -4.42 24.58
C GLY A 33 4.88 -4.93 25.69
N ALA A 34 4.51 -4.02 26.60
CA ALA A 34 3.89 -4.42 27.86
C ALA A 34 2.38 -4.74 27.78
N TYR A 35 1.72 -4.42 26.66
CA TYR A 35 0.26 -4.55 26.49
C TYR A 35 -0.10 -4.96 25.06
N GLY A 36 -1.24 -5.63 24.89
CA GLY A 36 -1.57 -6.32 23.64
C GLY A 36 -2.00 -5.43 22.48
N ASP A 37 -2.53 -4.23 22.77
CA ASP A 37 -3.02 -3.19 21.83
C ASP A 37 -3.07 -3.62 20.34
N THR A 38 -2.09 -3.18 19.55
CA THR A 38 -1.99 -3.44 18.10
C THR A 38 -0.88 -4.46 17.79
N GLY A 39 -0.33 -5.16 18.78
CA GLY A 39 0.69 -6.21 18.57
C GLY A 39 0.12 -7.42 17.83
N TRP A 40 -0.88 -8.08 18.43
CA TRP A 40 -1.45 -9.30 17.88
C TRP A 40 -2.02 -9.19 16.44
N PRO A 41 -2.64 -8.07 15.99
CA PRO A 41 -3.07 -7.94 14.60
C PRO A 41 -1.88 -7.76 13.66
N VAL A 42 -0.80 -7.11 14.09
CA VAL A 42 0.44 -6.98 13.30
C VAL A 42 1.07 -8.36 13.09
N ASP A 43 1.13 -9.18 14.14
CA ASP A 43 1.65 -10.54 14.10
C ASP A 43 0.85 -11.42 13.13
N THR A 44 -0.47 -11.35 13.24
CA THR A 44 -1.40 -12.06 12.36
C THR A 44 -1.12 -11.72 10.90
N VAL A 45 -0.92 -10.43 10.60
CA VAL A 45 -0.64 -9.96 9.24
C VAL A 45 0.74 -10.39 8.75
N ALA A 46 1.75 -10.36 9.61
CA ALA A 46 3.07 -10.90 9.29
C ALA A 46 2.96 -12.38 8.91
N GLY A 47 2.21 -13.18 9.69
CA GLY A 47 1.94 -14.59 9.40
C GLY A 47 1.28 -14.80 8.04
N HIS A 48 0.15 -14.13 7.81
CA HIS A 48 -0.64 -14.24 6.58
C HIS A 48 0.13 -13.89 5.30
N ASN A 49 1.15 -13.04 5.41
CA ASN A 49 1.85 -12.47 4.27
C ASN A 49 3.33 -12.84 4.19
N CYS A 50 3.87 -13.63 5.13
CA CYS A 50 5.31 -13.92 5.19
C CYS A 50 5.83 -14.70 3.99
N THR A 51 4.96 -15.41 3.28
CA THR A 51 5.33 -16.10 2.03
C THR A 51 5.77 -15.13 0.94
N GLY A 52 5.40 -13.85 1.03
CA GLY A 52 5.56 -12.91 -0.07
C GLY A 52 4.65 -13.28 -1.25
N PRO A 53 4.85 -12.64 -2.41
CA PRO A 53 3.98 -12.81 -3.58
C PRO A 53 4.23 -14.13 -4.34
N TYR A 54 4.48 -15.22 -3.62
CA TYR A 54 4.86 -16.51 -4.20
C TYR A 54 3.93 -17.63 -3.75
N GLU A 55 3.70 -18.60 -4.64
CA GLU A 55 2.94 -19.79 -4.33
C GLU A 55 3.81 -20.84 -3.64
N PHE A 56 3.36 -21.29 -2.47
CA PHE A 56 3.92 -22.43 -1.77
C PHE A 56 2.81 -23.48 -1.58
N PRO A 57 2.90 -24.65 -2.23
CA PRO A 57 1.87 -25.69 -2.08
C PRO A 57 1.71 -26.19 -0.64
N ASN A 58 2.75 -26.07 0.18
CA ASN A 58 2.74 -26.45 1.59
C ASN A 58 3.36 -25.32 2.42
N ALA A 59 2.62 -24.77 3.38
CA ALA A 59 3.14 -23.73 4.27
C ALA A 59 2.72 -24.02 5.71
N ILE A 60 3.68 -23.92 6.64
CA ILE A 60 3.42 -23.92 8.08
C ILE A 60 4.06 -22.67 8.66
N VAL A 61 3.25 -21.83 9.30
CA VAL A 61 3.68 -20.52 9.80
C VAL A 61 3.20 -20.37 11.24
N ASP A 62 4.16 -20.28 12.15
CA ASP A 62 3.91 -20.02 13.56
C ASP A 62 4.34 -18.58 13.88
N VAL A 63 3.45 -17.79 14.49
CA VAL A 63 3.74 -16.42 14.91
C VAL A 63 3.39 -16.25 16.38
N TYR A 64 4.33 -15.70 17.14
CA TYR A 64 4.23 -15.49 18.57
C TYR A 64 4.40 -14.01 18.88
N GLY A 65 3.32 -13.37 19.36
CA GLY A 65 3.38 -12.08 20.03
C GLY A 65 3.87 -12.26 21.47
N VAL A 66 5.00 -11.65 21.81
CA VAL A 66 5.66 -11.83 23.11
C VAL A 66 5.61 -10.51 23.89
N TYR A 67 4.96 -10.56 25.05
CA TYR A 67 5.00 -9.45 25.99
C TYR A 67 6.42 -9.19 26.48
N THR A 68 6.82 -7.93 26.46
CA THR A 68 8.12 -7.45 26.94
C THR A 68 7.93 -6.20 27.79
N ASN A 69 8.83 -5.96 28.75
CA ASN A 69 8.82 -4.72 29.54
C ASN A 69 9.38 -3.52 28.73
N SER A 70 8.88 -3.34 27.50
CA SER A 70 9.21 -2.25 26.59
C SER A 70 7.94 -1.47 26.21
N PRO A 71 8.06 -0.28 25.59
CA PRO A 71 6.90 0.46 25.08
C PRO A 71 5.99 -0.41 24.21
N ILE A 72 4.69 -0.12 24.27
CA ILE A 72 3.64 -0.84 23.53
C ILE A 72 3.90 -0.73 22.02
N VAL A 73 3.76 -1.84 21.31
CA VAL A 73 3.83 -1.87 19.84
C VAL A 73 2.51 -1.40 19.24
N GLY A 74 2.60 -0.39 18.37
CA GLY A 74 1.48 0.16 17.63
C GLY A 74 1.56 -0.08 16.12
N ALA A 75 0.59 0.50 15.41
CA ALA A 75 0.61 0.55 13.95
C ALA A 75 1.76 1.42 13.42
N TYR A 76 2.58 0.84 12.55
CA TYR A 76 3.55 1.55 11.72
C TYR A 76 3.43 1.08 10.27
N ARG A 77 3.69 1.98 9.32
CA ARG A 77 3.46 1.79 7.87
C ARG A 77 3.94 0.42 7.40
N GLY A 78 3.05 -0.34 6.74
CA GLY A 78 3.32 -1.70 6.27
C GLY A 78 2.74 -2.77 7.19
N TYR A 79 2.57 -2.49 8.48
CA TYR A 79 1.77 -3.29 9.41
C TYR A 79 2.10 -4.80 9.39
N GLY A 80 3.34 -5.20 9.72
CA GLY A 80 3.76 -6.61 9.76
C GLY A 80 4.18 -7.22 8.42
N HIS A 81 3.73 -6.66 7.29
CA HIS A 81 4.14 -7.13 5.96
C HIS A 81 5.65 -7.02 5.72
N PRO A 82 6.33 -5.89 6.05
CA PRO A 82 7.76 -5.79 5.88
C PRO A 82 8.51 -6.86 6.69
N GLU A 83 8.09 -7.10 7.93
CA GLU A 83 8.73 -8.06 8.84
C GLU A 83 8.59 -9.49 8.32
N GLY A 84 7.36 -9.89 7.95
CA GLY A 84 7.10 -11.22 7.41
C GLY A 84 7.80 -11.49 6.08
N GLN A 85 7.76 -10.53 5.14
CA GLN A 85 8.32 -10.71 3.79
C GLN A 85 9.84 -10.51 3.73
N PHE A 86 10.44 -9.85 4.71
CA PHE A 86 11.89 -9.70 4.78
C PHE A 86 12.61 -11.06 4.69
N MET A 87 12.16 -12.04 5.46
CA MET A 87 12.79 -13.36 5.48
C MET A 87 12.62 -14.13 4.17
N SER A 88 11.42 -14.15 3.60
CA SER A 88 11.16 -14.86 2.35
C SER A 88 11.93 -14.23 1.20
N SER A 89 11.91 -12.91 1.06
CA SER A 89 12.69 -12.21 0.03
C SER A 89 14.20 -12.48 0.12
N ARG A 90 14.78 -12.50 1.33
CA ARG A 90 16.20 -12.85 1.52
C ARG A 90 16.50 -14.30 1.17
N LEU A 91 15.67 -15.23 1.64
CA LEU A 91 15.84 -16.65 1.36
C LEU A 91 15.70 -16.98 -0.14
N ILE A 92 14.85 -16.27 -0.86
CA ILE A 92 14.68 -16.45 -2.30
C ILE A 92 15.93 -16.02 -3.06
N ASP A 93 16.55 -14.90 -2.72
CA ASP A 93 17.84 -14.49 -3.30
C ASP A 93 18.96 -15.50 -2.98
N MET A 94 19.03 -15.97 -1.73
CA MET A 94 20.00 -17.01 -1.33
C MET A 94 19.77 -18.33 -2.09
N LEU A 95 18.51 -18.71 -2.30
CA LEU A 95 18.12 -19.92 -3.01
C LEU A 95 18.43 -19.81 -4.51
N ALA A 96 18.16 -18.66 -5.13
CA ALA A 96 18.49 -18.40 -6.53
C ALA A 96 19.97 -18.69 -6.79
N ARG A 97 20.85 -18.10 -5.96
CA ARG A 97 22.30 -18.28 -6.04
C ARG A 97 22.74 -19.72 -5.82
N LYS A 98 22.06 -20.45 -4.93
CA LYS A 98 22.34 -21.88 -4.68
C LYS A 98 21.94 -22.77 -5.86
N LEU A 99 20.95 -22.37 -6.63
CA LEU A 99 20.45 -23.08 -7.81
C LEU A 99 21.06 -22.58 -9.13
N ASP A 100 22.03 -21.66 -9.07
CA ASP A 100 22.61 -21.01 -10.25
C ASP A 100 21.56 -20.33 -11.14
N MET A 101 20.55 -19.73 -10.51
CA MET A 101 19.51 -18.92 -11.14
C MET A 101 19.67 -17.45 -10.78
N THR A 102 19.26 -16.57 -11.67
CA THR A 102 19.06 -15.16 -11.30
C THR A 102 17.90 -15.04 -10.31
N PRO A 103 17.91 -14.02 -9.41
CA PRO A 103 16.77 -13.78 -8.53
C PRO A 103 15.46 -13.57 -9.30
N ALA A 104 15.51 -12.96 -10.48
CA ALA A 104 14.33 -12.67 -11.28
C ALA A 104 13.71 -13.94 -11.90
N GLU A 105 14.54 -14.89 -12.37
CA GLU A 105 14.07 -16.17 -12.92
C GLU A 105 13.33 -17.01 -11.87
N ILE A 106 13.91 -17.18 -10.68
CA ILE A 106 13.28 -17.97 -9.63
C ILE A 106 12.00 -17.29 -9.11
N MET A 107 11.96 -15.96 -9.08
CA MET A 107 10.77 -15.21 -8.70
C MET A 107 9.63 -15.43 -9.71
N ARG A 108 9.86 -15.20 -11.01
CA ARG A 108 8.86 -15.39 -12.07
C ARG A 108 8.26 -16.78 -12.09
N LYS A 109 9.08 -17.80 -11.83
CA LYS A 109 8.64 -19.19 -11.81
C LYS A 109 7.58 -19.46 -10.72
N ASN A 110 7.67 -18.75 -9.61
CA ASN A 110 6.90 -19.02 -8.40
C ASN A 110 5.91 -17.92 -8.03
N PHE A 111 5.78 -16.86 -8.83
CA PHE A 111 4.84 -15.79 -8.56
C PHE A 111 3.41 -16.27 -8.42
N LEU A 112 2.70 -15.63 -7.48
CA LEU A 112 1.26 -15.62 -7.46
C LEU A 112 0.72 -14.93 -8.72
N CYS A 113 -0.25 -15.56 -9.36
CA CYS A 113 -0.94 -15.07 -10.54
C CYS A 113 -2.35 -15.67 -10.62
N GLU A 114 -3.13 -15.26 -11.61
CA GLU A 114 -4.50 -15.73 -11.80
C GLU A 114 -4.62 -17.26 -11.65
N GLY A 115 -5.51 -17.70 -10.75
CA GLY A 115 -5.77 -19.12 -10.48
C GLY A 115 -4.87 -19.77 -9.43
N ARG A 116 -3.72 -19.17 -9.08
CA ARG A 116 -2.85 -19.64 -8.00
C ARG A 116 -3.39 -19.25 -6.63
N LYS A 117 -2.93 -19.93 -5.58
CA LYS A 117 -3.37 -19.68 -4.20
C LYS A 117 -2.28 -19.11 -3.31
N ASN A 118 -2.64 -18.13 -2.49
CA ASN A 118 -1.75 -17.63 -1.43
C ASN A 118 -1.77 -18.57 -0.20
N ALA A 119 -0.99 -18.22 0.82
CA ALA A 119 -0.87 -19.00 2.07
C ALA A 119 -2.20 -19.13 2.85
N LEU A 120 -3.18 -18.27 2.59
CA LEU A 120 -4.51 -18.32 3.20
C LEU A 120 -5.50 -19.18 2.40
N GLY A 121 -5.06 -19.78 1.29
CA GLY A 121 -5.91 -20.54 0.38
C GLY A 121 -6.78 -19.69 -0.55
N GLN A 122 -6.60 -18.36 -0.55
CA GLN A 122 -7.34 -17.48 -1.47
C GLN A 122 -6.79 -17.60 -2.88
N THR A 123 -7.69 -17.78 -3.83
CA THR A 123 -7.36 -17.75 -5.26
C THR A 123 -7.12 -16.32 -5.72
N ILE A 124 -5.97 -16.10 -6.34
CA ILE A 124 -5.62 -14.82 -6.94
C ILE A 124 -6.43 -14.62 -8.21
N LYS A 125 -7.12 -13.49 -8.29
CA LYS A 125 -7.90 -13.03 -9.44
C LYS A 125 -6.97 -12.24 -10.38
N LYS A 126 -7.29 -12.20 -11.67
CA LYS A 126 -6.61 -11.31 -12.64
C LYS A 126 -6.58 -9.84 -12.18
N SER A 127 -7.66 -9.38 -11.55
CA SER A 127 -7.81 -8.02 -11.03
C SER A 127 -6.92 -7.70 -9.82
N ASN A 128 -6.19 -8.67 -9.26
CA ASN A 128 -5.20 -8.41 -8.21
C ASN A 128 -3.92 -7.76 -8.76
N GLY A 129 -3.61 -7.91 -10.04
CA GLY A 129 -2.60 -7.13 -10.74
C GLY A 129 -1.50 -7.92 -11.42
N ASP A 130 -0.61 -7.18 -12.08
CA ASP A 130 0.47 -7.70 -12.90
C ASP A 130 1.82 -7.62 -12.18
N LEU A 131 2.12 -8.67 -11.42
CA LEU A 131 3.40 -8.80 -10.73
C LEU A 131 4.58 -9.02 -11.69
N PHE A 132 4.35 -9.66 -12.84
CA PHE A 132 5.38 -9.89 -13.86
C PHE A 132 5.80 -8.56 -14.48
N GLY A 133 4.83 -7.74 -14.92
CA GLY A 133 5.08 -6.41 -15.44
C GLY A 133 5.74 -5.48 -14.42
N CYS A 134 5.42 -5.63 -13.13
CA CYS A 134 6.13 -4.90 -12.07
C CYS A 134 7.62 -5.27 -12.03
N LEU A 135 7.94 -6.56 -12.06
CA LEU A 135 9.34 -7.01 -12.07
C LEU A 135 10.07 -6.58 -13.35
N ASP A 136 9.43 -6.73 -14.51
CA ASP A 136 9.98 -6.30 -15.81
C ASP A 136 10.33 -4.81 -15.82
N ALA A 137 9.43 -3.98 -15.28
CA ALA A 137 9.63 -2.53 -15.19
C ALA A 137 10.83 -2.16 -14.30
N VAL A 138 11.03 -2.89 -13.19
CA VAL A 138 12.17 -2.71 -12.30
C VAL A 138 13.48 -3.14 -12.97
N GLU A 139 13.52 -4.32 -13.60
CA GLU A 139 14.72 -4.80 -14.29
C GLU A 139 15.11 -3.87 -15.43
N LYS A 140 14.14 -3.42 -16.23
CA LYS A 140 14.35 -2.42 -17.27
C LYS A 140 14.96 -1.14 -16.71
N ALA A 141 14.36 -0.59 -15.65
CA ALA A 141 14.86 0.64 -15.05
C ALA A 141 16.30 0.51 -14.55
N LEU A 142 16.65 -0.61 -13.90
CA LEU A 142 18.02 -0.84 -13.43
C LEU A 142 19.01 -1.12 -14.58
N ALA A 143 18.56 -1.67 -15.69
CA ALA A 143 19.41 -1.95 -16.85
C ALA A 143 19.84 -0.68 -17.61
N GLU A 144 19.09 0.42 -17.50
CA GLU A 144 19.40 1.70 -18.16
C GLU A 144 20.72 2.33 -17.66
N GLU A 145 21.13 2.04 -16.43
CA GLU A 145 22.32 2.63 -15.81
C GLU A 145 23.32 1.55 -15.40
N PRO A 146 24.34 1.25 -16.23
CA PRO A 146 25.34 0.24 -15.89
C PRO A 146 26.12 0.66 -14.65
N LEU A 147 26.40 -0.32 -13.79
CA LEU A 147 27.24 -0.09 -12.62
C LEU A 147 28.70 0.12 -13.03
N PRO A 148 29.43 1.04 -12.36
CA PRO A 148 30.88 1.13 -12.51
C PRO A 148 31.56 -0.19 -12.11
N PRO A 149 32.77 -0.47 -12.63
CA PRO A 149 33.57 -1.58 -12.15
C PRO A 149 33.95 -1.38 -10.68
N ASN A 150 34.08 -2.48 -9.94
CA ASN A 150 34.58 -2.46 -8.57
C ASN A 150 36.04 -2.00 -8.53
N ASP A 151 36.41 -1.27 -7.48
CA ASP A 151 37.79 -0.82 -7.23
C ASP A 151 38.23 -1.10 -5.78
N GLU A 152 39.42 -0.59 -5.41
CA GLU A 152 39.99 -0.78 -4.07
C GLU A 152 39.14 -0.15 -2.96
N ARG A 153 38.44 0.95 -3.26
CA ARG A 153 37.61 1.71 -2.33
C ARG A 153 36.14 1.36 -2.43
N TYR A 154 35.60 1.18 -3.63
CA TYR A 154 34.17 1.04 -3.87
C TYR A 154 33.79 -0.30 -4.49
N VAL A 155 32.72 -0.90 -3.97
CA VAL A 155 32.04 -2.05 -4.59
C VAL A 155 30.59 -1.72 -4.88
N TYR A 156 30.08 -2.28 -5.95
CA TYR A 156 28.75 -2.01 -6.47
C TYR A 156 27.94 -3.30 -6.57
N GLY A 157 26.63 -3.20 -6.36
CA GLY A 157 25.74 -4.35 -6.44
C GLY A 157 24.31 -3.96 -6.74
N ARG A 158 23.56 -4.94 -7.25
CA ARG A 158 22.13 -4.81 -7.51
C ARG A 158 21.34 -5.83 -6.70
N GLY A 159 20.16 -5.42 -6.28
CA GLY A 159 19.23 -6.26 -5.55
C GLY A 159 17.82 -5.98 -6.02
N ILE A 160 17.01 -7.03 -6.09
CA ILE A 160 15.59 -6.96 -6.41
C ILE A 160 14.80 -7.77 -5.39
N ALA A 161 13.59 -7.33 -5.07
CA ALA A 161 12.62 -8.09 -4.30
C ALA A 161 11.21 -7.75 -4.79
N SER A 162 10.31 -8.72 -4.70
CA SER A 162 8.89 -8.54 -4.99
C SER A 162 8.09 -8.57 -3.71
N MET A 163 6.95 -7.87 -3.70
CA MET A 163 6.05 -7.81 -2.57
C MET A 163 4.60 -8.03 -2.99
N MET A 164 3.83 -8.54 -2.04
CA MET A 164 2.37 -8.41 -2.03
C MET A 164 1.96 -7.71 -0.75
N LYS A 165 0.81 -7.05 -0.76
CA LYS A 165 0.19 -6.66 0.51
C LYS A 165 -1.32 -6.71 0.38
N SER A 166 -1.93 -7.09 1.50
CA SER A 166 -3.36 -7.00 1.73
C SER A 166 -3.66 -5.90 2.74
N PRO A 167 -4.82 -5.25 2.64
CA PRO A 167 -5.34 -4.45 3.74
C PRO A 167 -5.87 -5.39 4.83
N LYS A 168 -5.25 -5.41 6.02
CA LYS A 168 -5.88 -6.05 7.18
C LYS A 168 -6.91 -5.09 7.76
N MET A 169 -8.14 -5.57 7.80
CA MET A 169 -9.28 -4.82 8.30
C MET A 169 -10.26 -5.75 9.01
N ALA A 170 -11.08 -5.17 9.88
CA ALA A 170 -12.24 -5.87 10.40
C ALA A 170 -13.23 -6.16 9.24
N ALA A 171 -13.90 -7.31 9.25
CA ALA A 171 -14.84 -7.70 8.20
C ALA A 171 -16.03 -6.72 8.04
N ASN A 172 -16.33 -5.93 9.08
CA ASN A 172 -17.36 -4.90 9.09
C ASN A 172 -16.85 -3.47 8.84
N ALA A 173 -15.56 -3.30 8.50
CA ALA A 173 -14.99 -1.97 8.26
C ALA A 173 -15.63 -1.29 7.04
N ALA A 174 -16.25 -0.13 7.29
CA ALA A 174 -17.01 0.63 6.31
C ALA A 174 -16.60 2.11 6.30
N SER A 175 -16.87 2.78 5.18
CA SER A 175 -16.78 4.23 5.03
C SER A 175 -18.13 4.77 4.58
N CYS A 176 -18.54 5.90 5.12
CA CYS A 176 -19.75 6.60 4.72
C CYS A 176 -19.41 7.99 4.18
N CYS A 177 -20.28 8.53 3.34
CA CYS A 177 -20.12 9.82 2.69
C CYS A 177 -21.46 10.57 2.70
N HIS A 178 -21.42 11.88 2.94
CA HIS A 178 -22.56 12.76 2.73
C HIS A 178 -22.20 13.77 1.64
N VAL A 179 -23.09 13.95 0.67
CA VAL A 179 -22.92 14.93 -0.41
C VAL A 179 -24.14 15.83 -0.47
N GLN A 180 -23.91 17.13 -0.63
CA GLN A 180 -24.94 18.14 -0.83
C GLN A 180 -24.53 19.08 -1.97
N VAL A 181 -25.49 19.51 -2.78
CA VAL A 181 -25.30 20.58 -3.77
C VAL A 181 -25.95 21.89 -3.30
N ASN A 182 -25.25 22.99 -3.52
CA ASN A 182 -25.71 24.35 -3.26
C ASN A 182 -26.35 24.98 -4.50
N ALA A 183 -27.09 26.07 -4.31
CA ALA A 183 -27.78 26.77 -5.40
C ALA A 183 -26.84 27.35 -6.49
N ASP A 184 -25.56 27.59 -6.18
CA ASP A 184 -24.53 28.01 -7.14
C ASP A 184 -23.93 26.84 -7.95
N GLY A 185 -24.40 25.62 -7.67
CA GLY A 185 -23.95 24.38 -8.28
C GLY A 185 -22.63 23.86 -7.71
N SER A 186 -22.12 24.42 -6.61
CA SER A 186 -21.02 23.82 -5.85
C SER A 186 -21.52 22.63 -5.03
N ALA A 187 -20.64 21.65 -4.79
CA ALA A 187 -20.94 20.46 -3.99
C ALA A 187 -20.06 20.43 -2.74
N PHE A 188 -20.68 20.17 -1.60
CA PHE A 188 -20.01 19.85 -0.35
C PHE A 188 -20.01 18.34 -0.12
N VAL A 189 -18.87 17.81 0.27
CA VAL A 189 -18.64 16.36 0.46
C VAL A 189 -18.02 16.14 1.83
N ASN A 190 -18.69 15.39 2.69
CA ASN A 190 -18.27 15.08 4.05
C ASN A 190 -17.97 13.59 4.18
N LEU A 191 -16.75 13.26 4.62
CA LEU A 191 -16.30 11.93 5.05
C LEU A 191 -15.41 12.08 6.29
N ALA A 192 -15.35 11.06 7.12
CA ALA A 192 -14.49 11.05 8.32
C ALA A 192 -13.07 10.46 8.08
N GLY A 193 -12.56 10.57 6.84
CA GLY A 193 -11.18 10.20 6.52
C GLY A 193 -10.19 11.27 6.98
N ILE A 194 -9.12 10.88 7.68
CA ILE A 194 -8.13 11.80 8.23
C ILE A 194 -7.03 12.08 7.21
N GLU A 195 -6.87 13.34 6.81
CA GLU A 195 -5.70 13.80 6.07
C GLU A 195 -4.49 13.91 7.01
N MET A 196 -3.41 13.23 6.65
CA MET A 196 -2.14 13.21 7.38
C MET A 196 -0.93 13.35 6.44
N GLY A 197 -1.15 13.91 5.24
CA GLY A 197 -0.14 14.16 4.22
C GLY A 197 -0.20 13.20 3.03
N GLN A 198 -1.11 12.23 3.03
CA GLN A 198 -1.32 11.30 1.92
C GLN A 198 -2.10 11.89 0.76
N GLY A 199 -2.74 13.05 0.93
CA GLY A 199 -3.50 13.74 -0.12
C GLY A 199 -4.89 13.17 -0.35
N VAL A 200 -5.51 12.61 0.70
CA VAL A 200 -6.84 11.99 0.63
C VAL A 200 -7.92 13.02 0.32
N HIS A 201 -7.83 14.24 0.84
CA HIS A 201 -8.83 15.27 0.52
C HIS A 201 -8.82 15.66 -0.96
N THR A 202 -7.63 15.77 -1.56
CA THR A 202 -7.50 16.03 -3.00
C THR A 202 -8.12 14.90 -3.82
N VAL A 203 -7.79 13.65 -3.48
CA VAL A 203 -8.32 12.47 -4.17
C VAL A 203 -9.84 12.36 -4.02
N PHE A 204 -10.39 12.65 -2.84
CA PHE A 204 -11.84 12.69 -2.62
C PHE A 204 -12.52 13.78 -3.45
N ALA A 205 -11.92 14.97 -3.54
CA ALA A 205 -12.45 16.04 -4.39
C ALA A 205 -12.44 15.64 -5.87
N GLN A 206 -11.35 15.03 -6.37
CA GLN A 206 -11.27 14.52 -7.74
C GLN A 206 -12.33 13.45 -8.02
N MET A 207 -12.52 12.52 -7.09
CA MET A 207 -13.55 11.46 -7.20
C MET A 207 -14.97 12.02 -7.18
N ALA A 208 -15.27 12.96 -6.29
CA ALA A 208 -16.59 13.56 -6.24
C ALA A 208 -16.88 14.45 -7.46
N ALA A 209 -15.87 15.19 -7.94
CA ALA A 209 -15.95 15.97 -9.17
C ALA A 209 -16.26 15.07 -10.39
N GLU A 210 -15.54 13.96 -10.52
CA GLU A 210 -15.78 12.95 -11.56
C GLU A 210 -17.19 12.35 -11.43
N ALA A 211 -17.59 11.93 -10.23
CA ALA A 211 -18.89 11.28 -10.01
C ALA A 211 -20.09 12.22 -10.21
N LEU A 212 -19.92 13.52 -10.01
CA LEU A 212 -20.94 14.54 -10.26
C LEU A 212 -20.78 15.20 -11.64
N GLU A 213 -19.74 14.89 -12.40
CA GLU A 213 -19.38 15.59 -13.63
C GLU A 213 -19.31 17.12 -13.45
N LEU A 214 -18.74 17.56 -12.33
CA LEU A 214 -18.54 18.97 -11.99
C LEU A 214 -17.05 19.36 -12.12
N PRO A 215 -16.75 20.63 -12.40
CA PRO A 215 -15.39 21.15 -12.28
C PRO A 215 -14.84 20.93 -10.86
N PHE A 216 -13.56 20.59 -10.76
CA PHE A 216 -12.88 20.32 -9.49
C PHE A 216 -13.05 21.47 -8.48
N GLU A 217 -13.03 22.72 -8.95
CA GLU A 217 -13.12 23.95 -8.15
C GLU A 217 -14.52 24.13 -7.51
N LYS A 218 -15.53 23.45 -8.04
CA LYS A 218 -16.89 23.43 -7.50
C LYS A 218 -17.09 22.39 -6.40
N VAL A 219 -16.10 21.52 -6.13
CA VAL A 219 -16.19 20.50 -5.09
C VAL A 219 -15.39 20.92 -3.86
N ARG A 220 -16.02 20.83 -2.69
CA ARG A 220 -15.43 21.18 -1.40
C ARG A 220 -15.54 20.00 -0.45
N ILE A 221 -14.39 19.52 0.01
CA ILE A 221 -14.32 18.51 1.07
C ILE A 221 -14.36 19.22 2.42
N TYR A 222 -15.12 18.69 3.38
CA TYR A 222 -15.00 19.11 4.77
C TYR A 222 -13.66 18.64 5.33
N PHE A 223 -12.82 19.60 5.75
CA PHE A 223 -11.46 19.31 6.22
C PHE A 223 -11.44 18.76 7.64
N ASP A 224 -12.30 19.30 8.51
CA ASP A 224 -12.38 18.89 9.90
C ASP A 224 -13.29 17.67 10.03
N VAL A 225 -12.79 16.66 10.75
CA VAL A 225 -13.59 15.49 11.12
C VAL A 225 -14.12 15.69 12.52
N ASP A 226 -15.45 15.76 12.63
CA ASP A 226 -16.17 15.87 13.90
C ASP A 226 -17.11 14.66 14.02
N THR A 227 -16.89 13.78 14.99
CA THR A 227 -17.70 12.56 15.14
C THR A 227 -19.18 12.83 15.44
N GLN A 228 -19.55 14.06 15.81
CA GLN A 228 -20.94 14.46 15.96
C GLN A 228 -21.64 14.72 14.61
N TYR A 229 -20.90 15.11 13.56
CA TYR A 229 -21.45 15.59 12.28
C TYR A 229 -20.94 14.83 11.06
N SER A 230 -19.71 14.34 11.10
CA SER A 230 -19.10 13.54 10.05
C SER A 230 -19.68 12.12 10.08
N PRO A 231 -19.91 11.52 8.90
CA PRO A 231 -20.50 10.21 8.81
C PRO A 231 -19.55 9.12 9.31
N TRP A 232 -20.10 7.94 9.61
CA TRP A 232 -19.31 6.80 10.09
C TRP A 232 -18.09 6.51 9.19
N GLU A 233 -16.93 6.42 9.81
CA GLU A 233 -15.72 5.86 9.23
C GLU A 233 -15.14 4.89 10.24
N TRP A 234 -14.59 3.79 9.73
CA TRP A 234 -13.85 2.87 10.58
C TRP A 234 -12.57 3.54 11.07
N GLN A 235 -11.55 3.66 10.21
CA GLN A 235 -10.25 4.27 10.51
C GLN A 235 -9.51 4.63 9.22
N THR A 236 -8.63 5.63 9.27
CA THR A 236 -7.66 5.91 8.18
C THR A 236 -6.42 5.04 8.34
N VAL A 237 -6.55 3.76 7.99
CA VAL A 237 -5.51 2.73 8.09
C VAL A 237 -5.58 1.76 6.90
N ALA A 238 -4.66 0.79 6.85
CA ALA A 238 -4.63 -0.31 5.87
C ALA A 238 -4.61 0.14 4.40
N SER A 239 -4.25 1.39 4.12
CA SER A 239 -4.29 2.00 2.77
C SER A 239 -5.69 2.08 2.14
N MET A 240 -6.77 2.01 2.94
CA MET A 240 -8.12 1.79 2.41
C MET A 240 -8.93 3.05 2.11
N GLN A 241 -8.44 4.24 2.45
CA GLN A 241 -9.28 5.44 2.43
C GLN A 241 -9.70 5.85 1.02
N THR A 242 -8.78 5.84 0.06
CA THR A 242 -9.09 6.01 -1.37
C THR A 242 -10.09 4.97 -1.88
N TYR A 243 -9.98 3.73 -1.39
CA TYR A 243 -10.77 2.61 -1.87
C TYR A 243 -12.22 2.64 -1.34
N ARG A 244 -12.39 2.59 0.00
CA ARG A 244 -13.72 2.58 0.63
C ARG A 244 -14.39 3.95 0.56
N GLY A 245 -13.64 5.01 0.86
CA GLY A 245 -14.14 6.39 0.78
C GLY A 245 -14.51 6.76 -0.65
N GLY A 246 -13.71 6.37 -1.64
CA GLY A 246 -14.05 6.59 -3.05
C GLY A 246 -15.33 5.89 -3.49
N ARG A 247 -15.57 4.65 -3.04
CA ARG A 247 -16.83 3.94 -3.30
C ARG A 247 -18.01 4.58 -2.59
N ALA A 248 -17.84 5.03 -1.34
CA ALA A 248 -18.87 5.76 -0.61
C ALA A 248 -19.24 7.08 -1.32
N ILE A 249 -18.26 7.79 -1.89
CA ILE A 249 -18.48 8.97 -2.73
C ILE A 249 -19.30 8.61 -3.97
N GLN A 250 -18.91 7.57 -4.70
CA GLN A 250 -19.66 7.13 -5.89
C GLN A 250 -21.11 6.76 -5.57
N ASP A 251 -21.34 6.10 -4.44
CA ASP A 251 -22.66 5.73 -3.97
C ASP A 251 -23.52 6.98 -3.64
N ALA A 252 -22.94 7.93 -2.89
CA ALA A 252 -23.60 9.18 -2.53
C ALA A 252 -23.92 10.05 -3.75
N CYS A 253 -22.95 10.24 -4.65
CA CYS A 253 -23.11 11.03 -5.86
C CYS A 253 -24.13 10.41 -6.83
N ARG A 254 -24.12 9.07 -6.99
CA ARG A 254 -25.13 8.37 -7.81
C ARG A 254 -26.54 8.59 -7.26
N ALA A 255 -26.73 8.45 -5.95
CA ALA A 255 -28.03 8.71 -5.31
C ALA A 255 -28.48 10.17 -5.50
N LEU A 256 -27.56 11.13 -5.43
CA LEU A 256 -27.84 12.55 -5.67
C LEU A 256 -28.26 12.82 -7.12
N VAL A 257 -27.55 12.26 -8.10
CA VAL A 257 -27.86 12.39 -9.54
C VAL A 257 -29.21 11.77 -9.86
N GLU A 258 -29.54 10.60 -9.31
CA GLU A 258 -30.85 9.99 -9.49
C GLU A 258 -31.99 10.85 -8.89
N LYS A 259 -31.75 11.49 -7.73
CA LYS A 259 -32.68 12.46 -7.15
C LYS A 259 -32.87 13.69 -8.05
N ALA A 260 -31.78 14.20 -8.64
CA ALA A 260 -31.82 15.31 -9.59
C ALA A 260 -32.63 14.95 -10.85
N LYS A 261 -32.37 13.77 -11.44
CA LYS A 261 -33.11 13.25 -12.61
C LYS A 261 -34.59 13.08 -12.32
N LYS A 262 -34.96 12.54 -11.15
CA LYS A 262 -36.36 12.42 -10.73
C LYS A 262 -37.06 13.78 -10.61
N THR A 263 -36.36 14.77 -10.07
CA THR A 263 -36.89 16.14 -9.94
C THR A 263 -37.06 16.79 -11.31
N ALA A 264 -36.05 16.70 -12.19
CA ALA A 264 -36.10 17.23 -13.55
C ALA A 264 -37.22 16.55 -14.38
N ALA A 265 -37.39 15.24 -14.24
CA ALA A 265 -38.45 14.50 -14.91
C ALA A 265 -39.84 14.96 -14.49
N THR A 266 -40.03 15.24 -13.19
CA THR A 266 -41.28 15.79 -12.67
C THR A 266 -41.52 17.21 -13.21
N ALA A 267 -40.47 18.04 -13.26
CA ALA A 267 -40.54 19.39 -13.83
C ALA A 267 -40.92 19.41 -15.31
N TRP A 268 -40.51 18.39 -16.08
CA TRP A 268 -40.80 18.25 -17.50
C TRP A 268 -41.97 17.32 -17.84
N ASN A 269 -42.64 16.77 -16.82
CA ASN A 269 -43.71 15.79 -16.98
C ASN A 269 -43.31 14.60 -17.89
N CYS A 270 -42.13 14.03 -17.65
CA CYS A 270 -41.62 12.86 -18.37
C CYS A 270 -41.16 11.76 -17.40
N ALA A 271 -40.78 10.60 -17.94
CA ALA A 271 -40.29 9.49 -17.12
C ALA A 271 -38.83 9.74 -16.64
N PRO A 272 -38.47 9.46 -15.37
CA PRO A 272 -37.10 9.65 -14.87
C PRO A 272 -36.01 8.95 -15.68
N GLY A 273 -36.30 7.76 -16.22
CA GLY A 273 -35.36 7.01 -17.06
C GLY A 273 -35.07 7.65 -18.42
N MET A 274 -35.88 8.63 -18.86
CA MET A 274 -35.65 9.39 -20.09
C MET A 274 -34.68 10.55 -19.88
N VAL A 275 -34.52 11.04 -18.64
CA VAL A 275 -33.65 12.19 -18.37
C VAL A 275 -32.20 11.76 -18.50
N GLU A 276 -31.47 12.38 -19.42
CA GLU A 276 -30.04 12.21 -19.55
C GLU A 276 -29.34 13.06 -18.49
N TYR A 277 -28.15 12.62 -18.06
CA TYR A 277 -27.28 13.40 -17.19
C TYR A 277 -25.92 13.51 -17.86
N ARG A 278 -25.41 14.74 -17.95
CA ARG A 278 -24.05 15.01 -18.41
C ARG A 278 -23.57 16.35 -17.87
N GLU A 279 -22.29 16.49 -17.57
CA GLU A 279 -21.63 17.76 -17.22
C GLU A 279 -22.35 18.54 -16.10
N GLY A 280 -22.84 17.86 -15.07
CA GLY A 280 -23.54 18.52 -13.96
C GLY A 280 -24.96 19.00 -14.29
N VAL A 281 -25.53 18.59 -15.42
CA VAL A 281 -26.87 18.98 -15.87
C VAL A 281 -27.75 17.77 -16.22
N CYS A 282 -29.01 17.83 -15.78
CA CYS A 282 -30.06 16.99 -16.33
C CYS A 282 -30.48 17.55 -17.68
N VAL A 283 -30.68 16.69 -18.68
CA VAL A 283 -31.08 17.07 -20.05
C VAL A 283 -32.31 16.30 -20.49
N HIS A 284 -33.30 17.02 -21.01
CA HIS A 284 -34.47 16.41 -21.61
C HIS A 284 -34.13 15.91 -23.02
N PRO A 285 -34.30 14.61 -23.32
CA PRO A 285 -33.72 13.99 -24.52
C PRO A 285 -34.33 14.52 -25.82
N ASN A 286 -35.61 14.89 -25.82
CA ASN A 286 -36.31 15.31 -27.03
C ASN A 286 -36.27 16.82 -27.29
N THR A 287 -36.06 17.63 -26.25
CA THR A 287 -36.18 19.10 -26.34
C THR A 287 -34.83 19.79 -26.15
N GLY A 288 -33.83 19.10 -25.59
CA GLY A 288 -32.55 19.69 -25.21
C GLY A 288 -32.63 20.64 -24.01
N ALA A 289 -33.79 20.75 -23.35
CA ALA A 289 -33.93 21.58 -22.15
C ALA A 289 -33.02 21.06 -21.03
N THR A 290 -32.40 21.96 -20.28
CA THR A 290 -31.43 21.60 -19.24
C THR A 290 -31.82 22.15 -17.87
N LEU A 291 -31.49 21.39 -16.83
CA LEU A 291 -31.57 21.82 -15.43
C LEU A 291 -30.28 21.42 -14.73
N SER A 292 -29.51 22.40 -14.28
CA SER A 292 -28.25 22.14 -13.55
C SER A 292 -28.51 21.61 -12.15
N LEU A 293 -27.54 20.90 -11.58
CA LEU A 293 -27.60 20.51 -10.16
C LEU A 293 -27.83 21.72 -9.24
N GLY A 294 -27.24 22.88 -9.55
CA GLY A 294 -27.46 24.12 -8.79
C GLY A 294 -28.90 24.64 -8.87
N THR A 295 -29.48 24.63 -10.06
CA THR A 295 -30.91 24.95 -10.29
C THR A 295 -31.82 24.04 -9.47
N LEU A 296 -31.46 22.75 -9.38
CA LEU A 296 -32.22 21.72 -8.70
C LEU A 296 -31.88 21.61 -7.19
N ALA A 297 -30.91 22.37 -6.68
CA ALA A 297 -30.35 22.18 -5.34
C ALA A 297 -31.38 22.18 -4.21
N ARG A 298 -32.49 22.91 -4.38
CA ARG A 298 -33.60 23.01 -3.42
C ARG A 298 -34.90 22.38 -3.95
N GLY A 299 -34.81 21.48 -4.92
CA GLY A 299 -35.93 21.10 -5.79
C GLY A 299 -36.07 22.04 -6.99
N PHE A 300 -37.16 21.92 -7.73
CA PHE A 300 -37.49 22.79 -8.86
C PHE A 300 -38.72 23.65 -8.54
N MET A 301 -38.66 24.94 -8.87
CA MET A 301 -39.79 25.86 -8.77
C MET A 301 -40.15 26.37 -10.17
N ALA A 302 -41.37 26.07 -10.63
CA ALA A 302 -41.90 26.57 -11.88
C ALA A 302 -42.22 28.07 -11.79
N ALA A 303 -42.43 28.73 -12.94
CA ALA A 303 -42.70 30.17 -13.01
C ALA A 303 -43.96 30.60 -12.22
N ASN A 304 -44.92 29.71 -12.03
CA ASN A 304 -46.14 29.94 -11.26
C ASN A 304 -45.98 29.67 -9.75
N GLY A 305 -44.76 29.37 -9.28
CA GLY A 305 -44.46 29.07 -7.88
C GLY A 305 -44.69 27.60 -7.47
N LEU A 306 -45.14 26.72 -8.38
CA LEU A 306 -45.26 25.29 -8.08
C LEU A 306 -43.88 24.68 -7.84
N THR A 307 -43.70 24.03 -6.69
CA THR A 307 -42.45 23.36 -6.32
C THR A 307 -42.56 21.84 -6.44
N VAL A 308 -41.53 21.19 -6.96
CA VAL A 308 -41.42 19.73 -7.02
C VAL A 308 -40.02 19.27 -6.61
N GLY A 309 -39.93 18.01 -6.15
CA GLY A 309 -38.67 17.41 -5.72
C GLY A 309 -38.22 17.83 -4.33
N GLU A 310 -37.02 17.42 -3.98
CA GLU A 310 -36.41 17.60 -2.66
C GLU A 310 -35.06 18.31 -2.81
N PRO A 311 -34.51 18.89 -1.72
CA PRO A 311 -33.13 19.33 -1.72
C PRO A 311 -32.15 18.23 -2.14
N LEU A 312 -31.14 18.60 -2.91
CA LEU A 312 -30.10 17.68 -3.38
C LEU A 312 -29.06 17.45 -2.29
N ALA A 313 -29.40 16.50 -1.43
CA ALA A 313 -28.49 15.87 -0.49
C ALA A 313 -28.67 14.35 -0.54
N ALA A 314 -27.56 13.63 -0.37
CA ALA A 314 -27.53 12.17 -0.38
C ALA A 314 -26.45 11.63 0.56
N THR A 315 -26.64 10.38 0.98
CA THR A 315 -25.65 9.60 1.72
C THR A 315 -25.29 8.38 0.90
N GLY A 316 -24.02 7.98 0.97
CA GLY A 316 -23.53 6.74 0.40
C GLY A 316 -22.62 6.03 1.38
N TRP A 317 -22.40 4.74 1.15
CA TRP A 317 -21.53 3.94 2.00
C TRP A 317 -20.86 2.83 1.20
N TYR A 318 -19.77 2.31 1.74
CA TYR A 318 -19.15 1.12 1.21
C TYR A 318 -18.48 0.29 2.30
N ARG A 319 -18.73 -1.01 2.23
CA ARG A 319 -18.02 -2.05 2.98
C ARG A 319 -17.49 -3.03 1.95
N VAL A 320 -16.24 -3.45 2.13
CA VAL A 320 -15.64 -4.46 1.25
C VAL A 320 -16.43 -5.77 1.41
N PRO A 321 -17.03 -6.31 0.34
CA PRO A 321 -17.82 -7.53 0.43
C PRO A 321 -16.93 -8.76 0.65
N GLU A 322 -17.55 -9.86 1.08
CA GLU A 322 -16.95 -11.21 1.08
C GLU A 322 -15.69 -11.41 1.94
N ILE A 323 -15.32 -10.46 2.81
CA ILE A 323 -14.24 -10.67 3.78
C ILE A 323 -14.73 -11.56 4.93
N THR A 324 -13.95 -12.58 5.26
CA THR A 324 -14.16 -13.46 6.41
C THR A 324 -12.94 -13.44 7.31
N GLU A 325 -13.13 -13.71 8.61
CA GLU A 325 -11.97 -14.11 9.42
C GLU A 325 -11.44 -15.47 8.93
N PRO A 326 -10.13 -15.73 9.07
CA PRO A 326 -9.59 -17.05 8.81
C PRO A 326 -10.20 -18.11 9.72
N ASP A 327 -10.26 -19.34 9.24
CA ASP A 327 -10.61 -20.51 10.02
C ASP A 327 -9.60 -20.69 11.18
N PRO A 328 -10.07 -20.89 12.42
CA PRO A 328 -9.20 -20.89 13.60
C PRO A 328 -8.28 -22.10 13.71
N GLU A 329 -8.58 -23.21 13.03
CA GLU A 329 -7.74 -24.42 13.06
C GLU A 329 -6.68 -24.40 11.95
N THR A 330 -7.07 -23.93 10.77
CA THR A 330 -6.23 -24.00 9.56
C THR A 330 -5.57 -22.67 9.19
N GLY A 331 -6.07 -21.54 9.70
CA GLY A 331 -5.65 -20.19 9.31
C GLY A 331 -6.04 -19.80 7.89
N MET A 332 -6.90 -20.57 7.21
CA MET A 332 -7.31 -20.34 5.82
C MET A 332 -8.61 -19.53 5.73
N GLY A 333 -8.77 -18.69 4.70
CA GLY A 333 -10.01 -17.93 4.49
C GLY A 333 -9.85 -16.67 3.66
N ASN A 334 -10.95 -15.95 3.40
CA ASN A 334 -10.94 -14.72 2.62
C ASN A 334 -10.70 -13.46 3.48
N ALA A 335 -9.55 -13.40 4.16
CA ALA A 335 -9.15 -12.32 5.06
C ALA A 335 -8.73 -10.99 4.39
N ALA A 336 -8.86 -10.84 3.06
CA ALA A 336 -8.49 -9.63 2.35
C ALA A 336 -9.34 -9.43 1.09
N GLY A 337 -9.99 -8.26 0.96
CA GLY A 337 -10.82 -7.98 -0.23
C GLY A 337 -10.03 -7.52 -1.46
N SER A 338 -8.77 -7.14 -1.31
CA SER A 338 -7.90 -6.85 -2.46
C SER A 338 -6.44 -7.13 -2.11
N TRP A 339 -5.68 -7.50 -3.13
CA TRP A 339 -4.24 -7.70 -3.08
C TRP A 339 -3.61 -6.75 -4.06
N THR A 340 -2.51 -6.14 -3.64
CA THR A 340 -1.71 -5.26 -4.49
C THR A 340 -0.29 -5.76 -4.52
N PHE A 341 0.23 -5.85 -5.73
CA PHE A 341 1.54 -6.40 -6.04
C PHE A 341 2.52 -5.30 -6.43
N GLY A 342 3.80 -5.57 -6.21
CA GLY A 342 4.87 -4.71 -6.68
C GLY A 342 6.22 -5.39 -6.66
N ALA A 343 7.17 -4.73 -7.30
CA ALA A 343 8.57 -5.07 -7.27
C ALA A 343 9.41 -3.83 -6.98
N GLN A 344 10.52 -4.03 -6.30
CA GLN A 344 11.49 -2.98 -6.01
C GLN A 344 12.89 -3.48 -6.29
N GLY A 345 13.70 -2.61 -6.88
CA GLY A 345 15.09 -2.89 -7.19
C GLY A 345 15.97 -1.72 -6.79
N CYS A 346 17.21 -2.01 -6.41
CA CYS A 346 18.17 -0.96 -6.16
C CYS A 346 19.55 -1.32 -6.70
N ALA A 347 20.25 -0.27 -7.13
CA ALA A 347 21.68 -0.27 -7.40
C ALA A 347 22.35 0.59 -6.33
N LEU A 348 23.38 0.05 -5.67
CA LEU A 348 24.09 0.74 -4.60
C LEU A 348 25.60 0.64 -4.76
N ARG A 349 26.29 1.53 -4.03
CA ARG A 349 27.73 1.51 -3.81
C ARG A 349 28.00 1.38 -2.32
N VAL A 350 29.02 0.61 -1.96
CA VAL A 350 29.57 0.53 -0.60
C VAL A 350 31.01 1.06 -0.62
N ASP A 351 31.32 2.01 0.26
CA ASP A 351 32.70 2.39 0.55
C ASP A 351 33.31 1.36 1.51
N ARG A 352 34.35 0.66 1.06
CA ARG A 352 35.01 -0.43 1.80
C ARG A 352 35.83 0.07 2.99
N GLN A 353 36.16 1.36 3.04
CA GLN A 353 36.93 1.96 4.12
C GLN A 353 36.03 2.48 5.24
N THR A 354 34.85 3.00 4.90
CA THR A 354 33.92 3.60 5.88
C THR A 354 32.70 2.72 6.18
N GLY A 355 32.37 1.76 5.31
CA GLY A 355 31.13 0.98 5.37
C GLY A 355 29.90 1.75 4.89
N GLU A 356 30.06 3.00 4.44
CA GLU A 356 28.96 3.84 3.99
C GLU A 356 28.29 3.25 2.74
N VAL A 357 26.95 3.27 2.74
CA VAL A 357 26.13 2.81 1.62
C VAL A 357 25.50 4.01 0.94
N LYS A 358 25.69 4.11 -0.37
CA LYS A 358 24.99 5.08 -1.21
C LYS A 358 24.06 4.37 -2.18
N ILE A 359 22.78 4.70 -2.14
CA ILE A 359 21.80 4.23 -3.13
C ILE A 359 21.89 5.12 -4.36
N LEU A 360 22.39 4.56 -5.46
CA LEU A 360 22.57 5.27 -6.72
C LEU A 360 21.23 5.37 -7.46
N HIS A 361 20.52 4.24 -7.53
CA HIS A 361 19.22 4.17 -8.18
C HIS A 361 18.29 3.25 -7.40
N PHE A 362 17.09 3.72 -7.08
CA PHE A 362 16.02 2.90 -6.53
C PHE A 362 14.84 2.88 -7.51
N ALA A 363 14.54 1.72 -8.07
CA ALA A 363 13.40 1.50 -8.96
C ALA A 363 12.25 0.85 -8.18
N SER A 364 11.03 1.33 -8.39
CA SER A 364 9.82 0.78 -7.78
C SER A 364 8.73 0.71 -8.83
N ALA A 365 8.12 -0.45 -8.96
CA ALA A 365 6.96 -0.66 -9.80
C ALA A 365 5.83 -1.27 -8.97
N PHE A 366 4.65 -0.68 -9.07
CA PHE A 366 3.48 -1.20 -8.39
C PHE A 366 2.26 -1.20 -9.30
N ASP A 367 1.42 -2.23 -9.16
CA ASP A 367 0.11 -2.26 -9.78
C ASP A 367 -0.91 -1.57 -8.88
N VAL A 368 -1.23 -0.32 -9.20
CA VAL A 368 -2.10 0.54 -8.39
C VAL A 368 -3.55 0.51 -8.86
N GLY A 369 -3.88 -0.37 -9.82
CA GLY A 369 -5.08 -0.19 -10.61
C GLY A 369 -5.10 1.23 -11.20
N LYS A 370 -6.22 1.94 -11.12
CA LYS A 370 -6.24 3.35 -11.54
C LYS A 370 -5.51 4.26 -10.55
N ALA A 371 -4.47 4.94 -11.03
CA ALA A 371 -3.84 6.03 -10.31
C ALA A 371 -4.71 7.30 -10.38
N VAL A 372 -5.53 7.52 -9.35
CA VAL A 372 -6.45 8.68 -9.27
C VAL A 372 -5.68 10.00 -9.35
N ASN A 373 -4.57 10.08 -8.62
CA ASN A 373 -3.62 11.18 -8.70
C ASN A 373 -2.20 10.63 -8.89
N PRO A 374 -1.72 10.48 -10.15
CA PRO A 374 -0.43 9.86 -10.42
C PRO A 374 0.76 10.60 -9.78
N ALA A 375 0.68 11.92 -9.58
CA ALA A 375 1.74 12.68 -8.93
C ALA A 375 1.80 12.35 -7.41
N ALA A 376 0.66 12.38 -6.73
CA ALA A 376 0.57 12.01 -5.32
C ALA A 376 0.96 10.54 -5.08
N THR A 377 0.54 9.63 -5.95
CA THR A 377 0.92 8.20 -5.88
C THR A 377 2.44 8.03 -5.99
N ARG A 378 3.11 8.73 -6.90
CA ARG A 378 4.59 8.72 -6.98
C ARG A 378 5.23 9.27 -5.71
N GLY A 379 4.69 10.36 -5.15
CA GLY A 379 5.14 10.92 -3.87
C GLY A 379 5.02 9.92 -2.71
N GLN A 380 3.92 9.16 -2.63
CA GLN A 380 3.74 8.09 -1.64
C GLN A 380 4.78 6.98 -1.79
N VAL A 381 5.10 6.59 -3.03
CA VAL A 381 6.17 5.62 -3.31
C VAL A 381 7.52 6.14 -2.86
N THR A 382 7.86 7.37 -3.26
CA THR A 382 9.12 8.02 -2.88
C THR A 382 9.30 8.06 -1.37
N GLY A 383 8.30 8.55 -0.63
CA GLY A 383 8.36 8.65 0.82
C GLY A 383 8.46 7.28 1.51
N GLY A 384 7.77 6.26 1.00
CA GLY A 384 7.82 4.90 1.58
C GLY A 384 9.18 4.22 1.38
N VAL A 385 9.85 4.47 0.25
CA VAL A 385 11.23 4.00 0.04
C VAL A 385 12.19 4.66 1.02
N VAL A 386 12.15 5.99 1.16
CA VAL A 386 13.03 6.71 2.11
C VAL A 386 12.80 6.22 3.54
N GLN A 387 11.54 6.05 3.94
CA GLN A 387 11.19 5.49 5.25
C GLN A 387 11.71 4.05 5.44
N GLY A 388 11.63 3.21 4.40
CA GLY A 388 12.16 1.85 4.44
C GLY A 388 13.69 1.78 4.49
N MET A 389 14.38 2.74 3.86
CA MET A 389 15.84 2.87 3.93
C MET A 389 16.31 3.13 5.36
N GLY A 390 15.56 3.95 6.10
CA GLY A 390 15.81 4.18 7.52
C GLY A 390 15.81 2.87 8.30
N ALA A 391 14.74 2.06 8.19
CA ALA A 391 14.69 0.74 8.81
C ALA A 391 15.84 -0.20 8.39
N ALA A 392 16.23 -0.15 7.12
CA ALA A 392 17.25 -1.02 6.56
C ALA A 392 18.68 -0.67 7.00
N LEU A 393 18.99 0.62 7.17
CA LEU A 393 20.38 1.11 7.28
C LEU A 393 20.69 1.92 8.56
N MET A 394 19.68 2.51 9.23
CA MET A 394 19.93 3.57 10.21
C MET A 394 19.12 3.43 11.51
N GLU A 395 17.81 3.25 11.39
CA GLU A 395 16.86 3.41 12.49
C GLU A 395 16.84 2.18 13.41
N LYS A 396 17.11 2.41 14.69
CA LYS A 396 17.02 1.40 15.75
C LYS A 396 16.74 2.08 17.08
N ILE A 397 15.76 1.58 17.84
CA ILE A 397 15.58 1.97 19.24
C ILE A 397 16.56 1.14 20.07
N LEU A 398 17.36 1.82 20.88
CA LEU A 398 18.35 1.20 21.75
C LEU A 398 17.82 1.18 23.18
N PHE A 399 17.94 0.04 23.87
CA PHE A 399 17.57 -0.10 25.26
C PHE A 399 18.81 -0.38 26.12
N THR A 400 18.78 0.01 27.40
CA THR A 400 19.70 -0.48 28.43
C THR A 400 19.32 -1.91 28.84
N ASP A 401 20.17 -2.58 29.62
CA ASP A 401 19.87 -3.91 30.17
C ASP A 401 18.69 -3.86 31.16
N GLU A 402 18.42 -2.70 31.75
CA GLU A 402 17.26 -2.41 32.58
C GLU A 402 16.00 -2.01 31.78
N GLY A 403 16.05 -2.02 30.44
CA GLY A 403 14.91 -1.74 29.57
C GLY A 403 14.63 -0.26 29.29
N VAL A 404 15.58 0.65 29.60
CA VAL A 404 15.40 2.10 29.37
C VAL A 404 15.86 2.49 27.97
N ALA A 405 15.04 3.24 27.22
CA ALA A 405 15.41 3.73 25.90
C ALA A 405 16.56 4.75 25.95
N LYS A 406 17.64 4.50 25.19
CA LYS A 406 18.88 5.31 25.20
C LYS A 406 18.88 6.47 24.21
N ASN A 407 18.16 6.36 23.10
CA ASN A 407 18.23 7.31 21.98
C ASN A 407 16.91 8.05 21.75
N VAL A 408 16.34 8.62 22.80
CA VAL A 408 15.02 9.30 22.81
C VAL A 408 15.04 10.74 22.26
N THR A 409 16.03 11.09 21.44
CA THR A 409 16.16 12.41 20.82
C THR A 409 16.47 12.28 19.33
N PHE A 410 16.02 13.20 18.49
CA PHE A 410 16.29 13.16 17.05
C PHE A 410 17.78 13.13 16.66
N PRO A 411 18.71 13.77 17.39
CA PRO A 411 20.13 13.59 17.12
C PRO A 411 20.63 12.15 17.37
N ALA A 412 20.02 11.41 18.30
CA ALA A 412 20.42 10.06 18.66
C ALA A 412 19.65 8.97 17.89
N TYR A 413 18.39 9.21 17.54
CA TYR A 413 17.58 8.36 16.67
C TYR A 413 17.69 8.84 15.22
N LYS A 414 18.55 8.18 14.44
CA LYS A 414 18.93 8.61 13.10
C LYS A 414 17.86 8.26 12.06
N ILE A 415 16.96 9.19 11.79
CA ILE A 415 16.09 9.12 10.60
C ILE A 415 16.87 9.53 9.34
N PRO A 416 16.47 9.01 8.15
CA PRO A 416 17.03 9.46 6.88
C PRO A 416 16.91 10.97 6.67
N ARG A 417 17.98 11.56 6.14
CA ARG A 417 18.07 12.98 5.74
C ARG A 417 18.11 13.09 4.23
N LEU A 418 18.07 14.32 3.72
CA LEU A 418 18.07 14.57 2.28
C LEU A 418 19.26 13.94 1.54
N HIS A 419 20.46 13.91 2.15
CA HIS A 419 21.64 13.31 1.53
C HIS A 419 21.63 11.77 1.53
N ASP A 420 20.80 11.16 2.38
CA ASP A 420 20.62 9.70 2.44
C ASP A 420 19.67 9.20 1.34
N ALA A 421 18.83 10.08 0.78
CA ALA A 421 17.89 9.73 -0.27
C ALA A 421 18.60 9.14 -1.50
N PRO A 422 17.93 8.25 -2.27
CA PRO A 422 18.47 7.73 -3.52
C PRO A 422 18.83 8.86 -4.48
N GLU A 423 19.97 8.76 -5.17
CA GLU A 423 20.36 9.79 -6.15
C GLU A 423 19.34 9.86 -7.31
N LYS A 424 18.87 8.69 -7.73
CA LYS A 424 17.75 8.53 -8.66
C LYS A 424 16.68 7.64 -8.08
N GLN A 425 15.43 8.01 -8.32
CA GLN A 425 14.29 7.16 -8.02
C GLN A 425 13.34 7.06 -9.22
N THR A 426 13.13 5.83 -9.70
CA THR A 426 12.18 5.56 -10.79
C THR A 426 10.92 4.95 -10.20
N VAL A 427 9.77 5.55 -10.47
CA VAL A 427 8.46 5.02 -10.04
C VAL A 427 7.60 4.72 -11.25
N VAL A 428 7.28 3.45 -11.44
CA VAL A 428 6.40 2.96 -12.51
C VAL A 428 5.06 2.54 -11.89
N LEU A 429 3.97 3.04 -12.43
CA LEU A 429 2.62 2.71 -12.01
C LEU A 429 1.99 1.83 -13.09
N LEU A 430 1.67 0.58 -12.74
CA LEU A 430 0.90 -0.31 -13.59
C LEU A 430 -0.58 -0.17 -13.23
N GLU A 431 -1.45 -0.24 -14.24
CA GLU A 431 -2.90 -0.05 -14.07
C GLU A 431 -3.68 -1.28 -14.54
N THR A 432 -3.64 -2.38 -13.78
CA THR A 432 -4.58 -3.49 -14.03
C THR A 432 -5.92 -3.18 -13.38
N PRO A 433 -7.03 -3.13 -14.15
CA PRO A 433 -8.34 -2.77 -13.62
C PRO A 433 -8.77 -3.64 -12.42
N ASN A 434 -9.13 -2.99 -11.31
CA ASN A 434 -9.74 -3.64 -10.15
C ASN A 434 -11.25 -3.41 -10.13
N GLU A 435 -12.04 -4.42 -10.48
CA GLU A 435 -13.50 -4.27 -10.61
C GLU A 435 -14.20 -3.74 -9.34
N GLU A 436 -13.66 -4.09 -8.17
CA GLU A 436 -14.23 -3.73 -6.88
C GLU A 436 -13.84 -2.31 -6.42
N GLY A 437 -12.75 -1.75 -6.95
CA GLY A 437 -12.21 -0.43 -6.55
C GLY A 437 -12.84 0.76 -7.27
N PRO A 438 -12.91 1.95 -6.64
CA PRO A 438 -13.53 3.13 -7.25
C PRO A 438 -12.72 3.57 -8.47
N TRP A 439 -13.38 3.64 -9.63
CA TRP A 439 -12.74 3.81 -10.95
C TRP A 439 -11.57 2.86 -11.20
N SER A 440 -11.64 1.65 -10.66
CA SER A 440 -10.59 0.63 -10.75
C SER A 440 -9.33 0.89 -9.92
N ALA A 441 -9.33 1.83 -8.98
CA ALA A 441 -8.19 2.13 -8.11
C ALA A 441 -7.95 1.05 -7.03
N LYS A 442 -6.69 0.85 -6.62
CA LYS A 442 -6.30 -0.06 -5.53
C LYS A 442 -5.69 0.69 -4.34
N PRO A 443 -5.68 0.08 -3.14
CA PRO A 443 -4.89 0.55 -2.00
C PRO A 443 -3.38 0.56 -2.34
N MET A 444 -2.65 1.66 -2.05
CA MET A 444 -1.21 1.73 -2.36
C MET A 444 -0.34 2.32 -1.25
N ALA A 445 -0.84 3.24 -0.41
CA ALA A 445 0.00 4.07 0.48
C ALA A 445 1.06 3.31 1.32
N GLU A 446 0.80 2.10 1.83
CA GLU A 446 1.78 1.37 2.64
C GLU A 446 2.73 0.44 1.88
N HIS A 447 2.39 0.04 0.66
CA HIS A 447 3.12 -0.96 -0.13
C HIS A 447 4.59 -0.58 -0.37
N PRO A 448 4.94 0.71 -0.59
CA PRO A 448 6.30 1.09 -0.96
C PRO A 448 7.38 0.83 0.09
N ILE A 449 7.01 0.52 1.34
CA ILE A 449 7.98 0.22 2.40
C ILE A 449 8.33 -1.28 2.50
N VAL A 450 7.51 -2.17 1.95
CA VAL A 450 7.53 -3.60 2.28
C VAL A 450 8.81 -4.30 1.80
N ALA A 451 9.21 -4.07 0.55
CA ALA A 451 10.36 -4.73 -0.05
C ALA A 451 11.66 -3.93 0.04
N VAL A 452 11.67 -2.75 0.67
CA VAL A 452 12.85 -1.87 0.68
C VAL A 452 14.05 -2.52 1.36
N ALA A 453 13.85 -3.02 2.59
CA ALA A 453 14.91 -3.67 3.35
C ALA A 453 15.50 -4.90 2.63
N PRO A 454 14.71 -5.91 2.18
CA PRO A 454 15.29 -7.03 1.46
C PRO A 454 15.94 -6.60 0.13
N THR A 455 15.37 -5.66 -0.62
CA THR A 455 15.98 -5.13 -1.86
C THR A 455 17.39 -4.57 -1.60
N ILE A 456 17.56 -3.78 -0.54
CA ILE A 456 18.87 -3.22 -0.16
C ILE A 456 19.84 -4.33 0.26
N LEU A 457 19.39 -5.27 1.09
CA LEU A 457 20.27 -6.35 1.56
C LEU A 457 20.67 -7.32 0.44
N ASN A 458 19.79 -7.60 -0.53
CA ASN A 458 20.12 -8.35 -1.74
C ASN A 458 21.24 -7.63 -2.52
N ALA A 459 21.16 -6.30 -2.64
CA ALA A 459 22.17 -5.49 -3.31
C ALA A 459 23.50 -5.41 -2.53
N LEU A 460 23.44 -5.35 -1.20
CA LEU A 460 24.62 -5.45 -0.34
C LEU A 460 25.30 -6.80 -0.48
N ARG A 461 24.52 -7.90 -0.55
CA ARG A 461 25.05 -9.24 -0.80
C ARG A 461 25.76 -9.32 -2.14
N ASP A 462 25.17 -8.73 -3.18
CA ASP A 462 25.76 -8.67 -4.52
C ASP A 462 27.07 -7.87 -4.55
N ALA A 463 27.08 -6.69 -3.92
CA ALA A 463 28.25 -5.81 -3.87
C ALA A 463 29.40 -6.38 -3.03
N THR A 464 29.07 -6.87 -1.84
CA THR A 464 30.07 -7.19 -0.80
C THR A 464 30.36 -8.67 -0.69
N GLY A 465 29.53 -9.54 -1.27
CA GLY A 465 29.58 -10.99 -1.07
C GLY A 465 29.39 -11.42 0.38
N VAL A 466 28.81 -10.57 1.24
CA VAL A 466 28.48 -10.85 2.65
C VAL A 466 26.98 -11.09 2.76
N GLU A 467 26.59 -12.07 3.56
CA GLU A 467 25.18 -12.40 3.82
C GLU A 467 24.70 -11.73 5.10
N PHE A 468 23.87 -10.69 4.98
CA PHE A 468 23.28 -9.98 6.12
C PHE A 468 21.88 -10.54 6.41
N THR A 469 21.65 -10.94 7.66
CA THR A 469 20.38 -11.56 8.11
C THR A 469 19.62 -10.72 9.13
N ALA A 470 20.09 -9.51 9.46
CA ALA A 470 19.46 -8.63 10.43
C ALA A 470 19.64 -7.16 10.08
N ILE A 471 18.62 -6.35 10.35
CA ILE A 471 18.57 -4.89 10.13
C ILE A 471 18.47 -4.10 11.46
N PRO A 472 18.97 -2.85 11.51
CA PRO A 472 19.63 -2.13 10.41
C PRO A 472 21.06 -2.61 10.14
N VAL A 473 21.49 -2.56 8.89
CA VAL A 473 22.87 -2.83 8.45
C VAL A 473 23.63 -1.50 8.43
N THR A 474 24.19 -1.14 9.59
CA THR A 474 24.93 0.12 9.76
C THR A 474 26.34 0.03 9.15
N PRO A 475 27.02 1.17 8.89
CA PRO A 475 28.38 1.18 8.38
C PRO A 475 29.36 0.35 9.23
N GLU A 476 29.22 0.37 10.56
CA GLU A 476 30.07 -0.41 11.47
C GLU A 476 29.91 -1.92 11.23
N ARG A 477 28.65 -2.38 11.03
CA ARG A 477 28.36 -3.79 10.74
C ARG A 477 28.89 -4.23 9.39
N ILE A 478 28.92 -3.33 8.41
CA ILE A 478 29.50 -3.59 7.10
C ILE A 478 31.01 -3.75 7.22
N LEU A 479 31.69 -2.83 7.91
CA LEU A 479 33.13 -2.90 8.13
C LEU A 479 33.55 -4.16 8.90
N GLU A 480 32.82 -4.52 9.95
CA GLU A 480 33.04 -5.74 10.71
C GLU A 480 32.96 -6.97 9.79
N ALA A 481 31.88 -7.10 9.02
CA ALA A 481 31.70 -8.26 8.15
C ALA A 481 32.70 -8.33 6.99
N LEU A 482 33.14 -7.19 6.45
CA LEU A 482 34.19 -7.13 5.43
C LEU A 482 35.56 -7.55 5.97
N LYS A 483 35.85 -7.33 7.27
CA LYS A 483 37.09 -7.77 7.91
C LYS A 483 37.09 -9.28 8.13
N THR A 484 36.05 -9.84 8.75
CA THR A 484 35.95 -11.29 8.99
C THR A 484 36.06 -12.09 7.69
N ARG A 485 35.44 -11.61 6.61
CA ARG A 485 35.54 -12.27 5.30
C ARG A 485 36.96 -12.32 4.71
N LYS A 486 37.83 -11.36 5.06
CA LYS A 486 39.24 -11.38 4.63
C LYS A 486 40.05 -12.39 5.43
N GLU A 487 39.64 -12.72 6.66
CA GLU A 487 40.32 -13.70 7.52
C GLU A 487 39.93 -15.14 7.16
N ASP A 488 38.71 -15.34 6.63
CA ASP A 488 38.21 -16.64 6.15
C ASP A 488 38.66 -17.02 4.73
N LYS A 489 39.38 -16.13 4.02
CA LYS A 489 39.95 -16.35 2.69
C LYS A 489 41.45 -16.52 2.77
#